data_AF-A0A6L8UD79-F1
#
_entry.id   AF-A0A6L8UD79-F1
#
_cell.length_a   1.000
_cell.length_b   1.000
_cell.length_c   1.000
_cell.angle_alpha   90.00
_cell.angle_beta   90.00
_cell.angle_gamma   90.00
#
_symmetry.space_group_name_H-M   'P 1'
#
loop_
_entity.id
_entity.type
_entity.pdbx_description
1 polymer ?
#
loop_
_entity_poly.entity_id
_entity_poly.type
_entity_poly.pdbx_seq_one_letter_code
_entity_poly.pdbx_strand_id
1 'polypeptide(L)'
;MLSRMSDQMREENLARFEANGEVYDRVSRQFSDNILGIDRYYDPHEGREVELPSGYNYAWSNNNGEYIVTDSPDLNPNVGSNLHWELMPRK
;
A
#
# COMPACT_ATOMS: atom_id res chain seq x y z
N MET A 1 19.20 -13.27 -43.37
CA MET A 1 18.84 -13.84 -42.04
C MET A 1 19.27 -12.95 -40.85
N LEU A 2 19.43 -11.63 -41.03
CA LEU A 2 19.81 -10.69 -39.96
C LEU A 2 18.61 -9.90 -39.37
N SER A 3 17.44 -9.94 -40.02
CA SER A 3 16.26 -9.15 -39.59
C SER A 3 15.50 -9.76 -38.42
N ARG A 4 15.50 -11.09 -38.23
CA ARG A 4 14.74 -11.74 -37.14
C ARG A 4 15.41 -11.62 -35.76
N MET A 5 16.74 -11.51 -35.73
CA MET A 5 17.49 -11.33 -34.47
C MET A 5 17.32 -9.91 -33.89
N SER A 6 17.21 -8.88 -34.73
CA SER A 6 17.02 -7.50 -34.26
C SER A 6 15.65 -7.26 -33.63
N ASP A 7 14.61 -7.97 -34.09
CA ASP A 7 13.26 -7.83 -33.54
C ASP A 7 13.12 -8.55 -32.20
N GLN A 8 13.68 -9.77 -32.06
CA GLN A 8 13.73 -10.47 -30.78
C GLN A 8 14.53 -9.70 -29.71
N MET A 9 15.65 -9.09 -30.08
CA MET A 9 16.44 -8.28 -29.13
C MET A 9 15.72 -7.00 -28.70
N ARG A 10 14.85 -6.42 -29.53
CA ARG A 10 14.05 -5.25 -29.15
C ARG A 10 12.94 -5.61 -28.17
N GLU A 11 12.22 -6.71 -28.42
CA GLU A 11 11.20 -7.22 -27.50
C GLU A 11 11.80 -7.61 -26.14
N GLU A 12 12.96 -8.28 -26.13
CA GLU A 12 13.62 -8.68 -24.89
C GLU A 12 14.15 -7.48 -24.09
N ASN A 13 14.63 -6.43 -24.76
CA ASN A 13 15.05 -5.19 -24.09
C ASN A 13 13.87 -4.38 -23.56
N LEU A 14 12.74 -4.33 -24.26
CA LEU A 14 11.51 -3.68 -23.79
C LEU A 14 10.92 -4.40 -22.57
N ALA A 15 10.82 -5.74 -22.62
CA ALA A 15 10.34 -6.53 -21.50
C ALA A 15 11.23 -6.38 -20.26
N ARG A 16 12.55 -6.28 -20.44
CA ARG A 16 13.48 -5.97 -19.34
C ARG A 16 13.31 -4.56 -18.81
N PHE A 17 13.05 -3.57 -19.66
CA PHE A 17 12.84 -2.19 -19.23
C PHE A 17 11.54 -2.04 -18.42
N GLU A 18 10.45 -2.68 -18.85
CA GLU A 18 9.19 -2.78 -18.09
C GLU A 18 9.37 -3.52 -16.76
N ALA A 19 10.04 -4.67 -16.77
CA ALA A 19 10.31 -5.44 -15.56
C ALA A 19 11.16 -4.66 -14.55
N ASN A 20 12.11 -3.84 -15.02
CA ASN A 20 12.87 -2.95 -14.14
C ASN A 20 12.00 -1.79 -13.62
N GLY A 21 11.12 -1.21 -14.44
CA GLY A 21 10.21 -0.14 -14.04
C GLY A 21 9.32 -0.52 -12.85
N GLU A 22 8.71 -1.70 -12.87
CA GLU A 22 7.87 -2.18 -11.76
C GLU A 22 8.66 -2.38 -10.45
N VAL A 23 9.92 -2.81 -10.55
CA VAL A 23 10.81 -2.99 -9.40
C VAL A 23 11.24 -1.63 -8.85
N TYR A 24 11.62 -0.69 -9.71
CA TYR A 24 11.96 0.67 -9.31
C TYR A 24 10.77 1.40 -8.68
N ASP A 25 9.56 1.25 -9.21
CA ASP A 25 8.36 1.83 -8.62
C ASP A 25 8.04 1.24 -7.25
N ARG A 26 8.31 -0.05 -7.04
CA ARG A 26 8.09 -0.71 -5.73
C ARG A 26 9.13 -0.26 -4.71
N VAL A 27 10.40 -0.17 -5.10
CA VAL A 27 11.49 0.28 -4.25
C VAL A 27 11.36 1.78 -3.94
N SER A 28 10.98 2.60 -4.93
CA SER A 28 10.75 4.04 -4.77
C SER A 28 9.56 4.31 -3.82
N ARG A 29 8.49 3.52 -3.92
CA ARG A 29 7.38 3.54 -2.96
C ARG A 29 7.86 3.18 -1.56
N GLN A 30 8.55 2.05 -1.38
CA GLN A 30 9.10 1.66 -0.07
C GLN A 30 10.07 2.68 0.53
N PHE A 31 10.87 3.37 -0.32
CA PHE A 31 11.80 4.40 0.12
C PHE A 31 11.07 5.68 0.53
N SER A 32 10.02 6.07 -0.20
CA SER A 32 9.15 7.19 0.12
C SER A 32 8.33 6.93 1.40
N ASP A 33 7.83 5.71 1.57
CA ASP A 33 7.04 5.28 2.73
C ASP A 33 7.88 5.40 4.04
N ASN A 34 9.17 5.02 4.00
CA ASN A 34 10.10 5.15 5.12
C ASN A 34 10.50 6.61 5.44
N ILE A 35 10.63 7.47 4.42
CA ILE A 35 11.02 8.88 4.61
C ILE A 35 9.83 9.71 5.09
N LEU A 36 8.63 9.41 4.61
CA LEU A 36 7.40 10.12 4.96
C LEU A 36 6.74 9.58 6.23
N GLY A 37 7.21 8.43 6.73
CA GLY A 37 6.65 7.79 7.90
C GLY A 37 5.20 7.40 7.66
N ILE A 38 4.91 6.69 6.56
CA ILE A 38 3.58 6.18 6.23
C ILE A 38 3.59 4.65 6.07
N ASP A 39 2.49 4.03 6.46
CA ASP A 39 2.20 2.60 6.30
C ASP A 39 0.91 2.44 5.46
N ARG A 40 0.85 1.41 4.61
CA ARG A 40 -0.33 1.09 3.81
C ARG A 40 -1.24 0.10 4.53
N TYR A 41 -2.51 0.43 4.58
CA TYR A 41 -3.58 -0.40 5.15
C TYR A 41 -4.65 -0.67 4.08
N TYR A 42 -5.33 -1.81 4.19
CA TYR A 42 -6.48 -2.08 3.35
C TYR A 42 -7.76 -1.67 4.07
N ASP A 43 -8.52 -0.72 3.50
CA ASP A 43 -9.81 -0.32 4.04
C ASP A 43 -10.94 -1.21 3.46
N PRO A 44 -11.61 -2.04 4.29
CA PRO A 44 -12.73 -2.86 3.84
C PRO A 44 -13.95 -2.05 3.39
N HIS A 45 -14.11 -0.81 3.87
CA HIS A 45 -15.26 0.04 3.53
C HIS A 45 -15.12 0.71 2.17
N GLU A 46 -13.91 1.15 1.83
CA GLU A 46 -13.63 1.77 0.53
C GLU A 46 -13.14 0.77 -0.52
N GLY A 47 -12.79 -0.45 -0.12
CA GLY A 47 -12.30 -1.51 -1.01
C GLY A 47 -10.95 -1.17 -1.67
N ARG A 48 -10.15 -0.31 -1.04
CA ARG A 48 -8.86 0.18 -1.57
C ARG A 48 -7.81 0.27 -0.48
N GLU A 49 -6.55 0.43 -0.92
CA GLU A 49 -5.44 0.71 -0.04
C GLU A 49 -5.43 2.20 0.34
N VAL A 50 -5.12 2.46 1.61
CA VAL A 50 -5.03 3.80 2.21
C VAL A 50 -3.68 3.97 2.88
N GLU A 51 -3.11 5.16 2.75
CA GLU A 51 -1.81 5.52 3.31
C GLU A 51 -2.04 6.27 4.62
N LEU A 52 -1.59 5.69 5.74
CA LEU A 52 -1.74 6.25 7.07
C LEU A 52 -0.38 6.48 7.72
N PRO A 53 -0.26 7.33 8.75
CA PRO A 53 0.99 7.49 9.49
C PRO A 53 1.51 6.14 10.02
N SER A 54 2.79 5.89 9.77
CA SER A 54 3.54 4.75 10.30
C SER A 54 3.82 4.93 11.79
N GLY A 55 4.26 3.84 12.44
CA GLY A 55 4.63 3.84 13.86
C GLY A 55 3.50 3.44 14.80
N TYR A 56 2.31 3.18 14.26
CA TYR A 56 1.17 2.62 14.97
C TYR A 56 0.99 1.15 14.61
N ASN A 57 0.61 0.32 15.58
CA ASN A 57 0.46 -1.12 15.40
C ASN A 57 -0.95 -1.51 14.92
N TYR A 58 -1.93 -0.63 15.16
CA TYR A 58 -3.33 -0.88 14.87
C TYR A 58 -3.91 0.30 14.12
N ALA A 59 -4.72 0.01 13.11
CA ALA A 59 -5.48 0.99 12.37
C ALA A 59 -6.93 0.52 12.22
N TRP A 60 -7.88 1.44 12.36
CA TRP A 60 -9.32 1.19 12.27
C TRP A 60 -9.94 2.14 11.25
N SER A 61 -10.90 1.67 10.48
CA SER A 61 -11.74 2.49 9.60
C SER A 61 -13.21 2.36 9.97
N ASN A 62 -14.03 3.30 9.49
CA ASN A 62 -15.48 3.22 9.60
C ASN A 62 -16.17 3.59 8.27
N ASN A 63 -17.48 3.38 8.20
CA ASN A 63 -18.29 3.68 7.01
C ASN A 63 -18.36 5.19 6.64
N ASN A 64 -17.83 6.09 7.47
CA ASN A 64 -17.80 7.52 7.21
C ASN A 64 -16.47 7.98 6.58
N GLY A 65 -15.52 7.07 6.36
CA GLY A 65 -14.18 7.39 5.83
C GLY A 65 -13.24 7.98 6.88
N GLU A 66 -13.51 7.77 8.16
CA GLU A 66 -12.63 8.17 9.25
C GLU A 66 -11.65 7.05 9.60
N TYR A 67 -10.45 7.43 10.04
CA TYR A 67 -9.39 6.49 10.42
C TYR A 67 -8.88 6.78 11.82
N ILE A 68 -8.67 5.72 12.60
CA ILE A 68 -7.99 5.78 13.90
C ILE A 68 -6.73 4.93 13.80
N VAL A 69 -5.59 5.52 14.14
CA VAL A 69 -4.31 4.81 14.29
C VAL A 69 -3.89 4.82 15.75
N THR A 70 -3.38 3.70 16.25
CA THR A 70 -2.95 3.56 17.65
C THR A 70 -1.88 2.49 17.82
N ASP A 71 -1.03 2.63 18.83
CA ASP A 71 -0.11 1.58 19.27
C ASP A 71 -0.71 0.69 20.37
N SER A 72 -1.86 1.11 20.92
CA SER A 72 -2.43 0.58 22.15
C SER A 72 -3.27 -0.67 21.83
N PRO A 73 -2.87 -1.86 22.29
CA PRO A 73 -3.59 -3.10 22.01
C PRO A 73 -4.99 -3.14 22.66
N ASP A 74 -5.20 -2.35 23.71
CA ASP A 74 -6.44 -2.32 24.48
C ASP A 74 -7.46 -1.30 23.92
N LEU A 75 -7.09 -0.50 22.91
CA LEU A 75 -8.01 0.46 22.32
C LEU A 75 -9.04 -0.27 21.45
N ASN A 76 -10.29 -0.28 21.92
CA ASN A 76 -11.44 -0.69 21.12
C ASN A 76 -12.32 0.54 20.84
N PRO A 77 -12.25 1.14 19.63
CA PRO A 77 -13.04 2.32 19.30
C PRO A 77 -14.56 2.05 19.24
N ASN A 78 -15.00 0.78 19.22
CA ASN A 78 -16.40 0.43 19.36
C ASN A 78 -16.91 0.57 20.82
N VAL A 79 -16.03 0.75 21.80
CA VAL A 79 -16.40 1.01 23.19
C VAL A 79 -16.57 2.51 23.39
N GLY A 80 -17.82 2.98 23.43
CA GLY A 80 -18.15 4.41 23.65
C GLY A 80 -18.32 5.25 22.39
N SER A 81 -18.11 4.66 21.20
CA SER A 81 -18.52 5.26 19.93
C SER A 81 -19.89 4.74 19.50
N ASN A 82 -20.67 5.58 18.81
CA ASN A 82 -21.90 5.16 18.11
C ASN A 82 -21.63 4.70 16.68
N LEU A 83 -20.36 4.65 16.27
CA LEU A 83 -19.91 4.25 14.94
C LEU A 83 -19.44 2.79 14.97
N HIS A 84 -19.47 2.17 13.79
CA HIS A 84 -18.90 0.84 13.60
C HIS A 84 -17.48 0.97 13.06
N TRP A 85 -16.52 0.51 13.86
CA TRP A 85 -15.11 0.53 13.52
C TRP A 85 -14.62 -0.88 13.21
N GLU A 86 -13.99 -1.04 12.05
CA GLU A 86 -13.39 -2.29 11.60
C GLU A 86 -11.87 -2.16 11.57
N LEU A 87 -11.18 -3.21 12.02
CA LEU A 87 -9.72 -3.24 12.05
C LEU A 87 -9.19 -3.41 10.61
N MET A 88 -8.30 -2.52 10.20
CA MET A 88 -7.66 -2.61 8.90
C MET A 88 -6.38 -3.45 8.97
N PRO A 89 -6.24 -4.49 8.12
CA PRO A 89 -5.00 -5.23 8.02
C PRO A 89 -3.94 -4.37 7.32
N ARG A 90 -2.71 -4.39 7.86
CA ARG A 90 -1.53 -3.79 7.24
C ARG A 90 -1.09 -4.63 6.04
N LYS A 91 -0.71 -3.98 4.95
CA LYS A 91 -0.27 -4.62 3.71
C LYS A 91 1.25 -4.83 3.64
#